data_AF-A0A8T0MMT4-F1
#
_entry.id   AF-A0A8T0MMT4-F1
#
_cell.length_a   1.000
_cell.length_b   1.000
_cell.length_c   1.000
_cell.angle_alpha   90.00
_cell.angle_beta   90.00
_cell.angle_gamma   90.00
#
_symmetry.space_group_name_H-M   'P 1'
#
loop_
_entity.id
_entity.type
_entity.pdbx_description
1 polymer ?
#
loop_
_entity_poly.entity_id
_entity_poly.type
_entity_poly.pdbx_seq_one_letter_code
_entity_poly.pdbx_strand_id
1 'polypeptide(L)'
;MLREQEELLILEKERNLALEESLAKEKNKVEKLAMDLSLANDSNVRMSKDHAMTNDSLVSLKNAHSKLQERHSRLEDIYKNLEVNYSTLWEKTKSNFKATLDSNASTSKGCLKYHNHDINDCVTNLAKLEEAIKAKDAQIYKLNMLVGKRNLKPKSDFESHQAYNTAQKFPSIYDGLGYTRGNNANGYKIVNGKSIPLWKKGANLGDLMTMAHHGTKMSVD
;
A
#
# COMPACT_ATOMS: atom_id res chain seq x y z
N MET A 1 -39.77 -52.44 -62.19
CA MET A 1 -39.07 -51.24 -62.68
C MET A 1 -39.55 -49.95 -62.02
N LEU A 2 -40.74 -49.41 -62.31
CA LEU A 2 -41.15 -48.09 -61.79
C LEU A 2 -41.32 -48.04 -60.25
N ARG A 3 -41.95 -49.07 -59.66
CA ARG A 3 -42.11 -49.17 -58.19
C ARG A 3 -40.79 -49.31 -57.44
N GLU A 4 -39.87 -50.11 -57.97
CA GLU A 4 -38.54 -50.31 -57.35
C GLU A 4 -37.71 -49.01 -57.36
N GLN A 5 -37.82 -48.20 -58.41
CA GLN A 5 -37.17 -46.88 -58.47
C GLN A 5 -37.77 -45.90 -57.45
N GLU A 6 -39.08 -45.96 -57.22
CA GLU A 6 -39.77 -45.12 -56.24
C GLU A 6 -39.38 -45.49 -54.80
N GLU A 7 -39.29 -46.78 -54.48
CA GLU A 7 -38.80 -47.27 -53.18
C GLU A 7 -37.34 -46.86 -52.91
N LEU A 8 -36.47 -46.96 -53.93
CA LEU A 8 -35.07 -46.53 -53.84
C LEU A 8 -34.95 -45.02 -53.57
N LEU A 9 -35.78 -44.21 -54.23
CA LEU A 9 -35.83 -42.77 -54.03
C LEU A 9 -36.28 -42.40 -52.62
N ILE A 10 -37.26 -43.13 -52.05
CA ILE A 10 -37.72 -42.92 -50.67
C ILE A 10 -36.57 -43.20 -49.70
N LEU A 11 -35.90 -44.35 -49.84
CA LEU A 11 -34.79 -44.75 -48.97
C LEU A 11 -33.62 -43.76 -49.02
N GLU A 12 -33.33 -43.22 -50.21
CA GLU A 12 -32.30 -42.19 -50.37
C GLU A 12 -32.69 -40.87 -49.70
N LYS A 13 -33.96 -40.45 -49.80
CA LYS A 13 -34.46 -39.25 -49.10
C LYS A 13 -34.38 -39.40 -47.58
N GLU A 14 -34.77 -40.55 -47.05
CA GLU A 14 -34.68 -40.85 -45.61
C GLU A 14 -33.23 -40.82 -45.12
N ARG A 15 -32.32 -41.44 -45.89
CA ARG A 15 -30.88 -41.39 -45.58
C ARG A 15 -30.35 -39.95 -45.61
N ASN A 16 -30.72 -39.16 -46.60
CA ASN A 16 -30.28 -37.76 -46.71
C ASN A 16 -30.79 -36.93 -45.54
N LEU A 17 -32.04 -37.12 -45.13
CA LEU A 17 -32.61 -36.44 -43.97
C LEU A 17 -31.87 -36.81 -42.67
N ALA A 18 -31.59 -38.10 -42.46
CA ALA A 18 -30.81 -38.56 -41.31
C ALA A 18 -29.37 -38.00 -41.30
N LEU A 19 -28.74 -37.85 -42.47
CA LEU A 19 -27.41 -37.23 -42.61
C LEU A 19 -27.46 -35.73 -42.30
N GLU A 20 -28.49 -35.02 -42.75
CA GLU A 20 -28.67 -33.59 -42.44
C GLU A 20 -28.87 -33.35 -40.93
N GLU A 21 -29.68 -34.18 -40.27
CA GLU A 21 -29.85 -34.12 -38.81
C GLU A 21 -28.54 -34.42 -38.07
N SER A 22 -27.79 -35.43 -38.51
CA SER A 22 -26.48 -35.76 -37.94
C SER A 22 -25.47 -34.62 -38.13
N LEU A 23 -25.44 -34.02 -39.31
CA LEU A 23 -24.58 -32.88 -39.63
C LEU A 23 -24.92 -31.66 -38.77
N ALA A 24 -26.21 -31.35 -38.60
CA ALA A 24 -26.66 -30.26 -37.73
C ALA A 24 -26.23 -30.48 -36.27
N LYS A 25 -26.38 -31.72 -35.77
CA LYS A 25 -25.94 -32.08 -34.41
C LYS A 25 -24.43 -31.93 -34.24
N GLU A 26 -23.63 -32.32 -35.23
CA GLU A 26 -22.17 -32.22 -35.15
C GLU A 26 -21.71 -30.76 -35.26
N LYS A 27 -22.34 -29.93 -36.11
CA LYS A 27 -22.08 -28.48 -36.16
C LYS A 27 -22.32 -27.81 -34.80
N ASN A 28 -23.42 -28.14 -34.12
CA ASN A 28 -23.71 -27.61 -32.78
C ASN A 28 -22.65 -28.02 -31.75
N LYS A 29 -22.12 -29.25 -31.83
CA LYS A 29 -21.02 -29.67 -30.94
C LYS A 29 -19.73 -28.93 -31.24
N VAL A 30 -19.38 -28.74 -32.51
CA VAL A 30 -18.18 -28.01 -32.93
C VAL A 30 -18.24 -26.57 -32.44
N GLU A 31 -19.40 -25.90 -32.58
CA GLU A 31 -19.58 -24.53 -32.07
C GLU A 31 -19.43 -24.46 -30.55
N LYS A 32 -20.03 -25.40 -29.82
CA LYS A 32 -19.85 -25.49 -28.36
C LYS A 32 -18.38 -25.69 -27.98
N LEU A 33 -17.68 -26.61 -28.64
CA LEU A 33 -16.25 -26.86 -28.38
C LEU A 33 -15.39 -25.63 -28.71
N ALA A 34 -15.73 -24.87 -29.75
CA ALA A 34 -15.03 -23.63 -30.09
C ALA A 34 -15.19 -22.57 -28.99
N MET A 35 -16.41 -22.43 -28.43
CA MET A 35 -16.65 -21.54 -27.29
C MET A 35 -15.88 -21.99 -26.04
N ASP A 36 -15.95 -23.27 -25.70
CA ASP A 36 -15.24 -23.83 -24.55
C ASP A 36 -13.72 -23.65 -24.68
N LEU A 37 -13.17 -23.84 -25.89
CA LEU A 37 -11.75 -23.63 -26.17
C LEU A 37 -11.35 -22.17 -26.02
N SER A 38 -12.16 -21.23 -26.52
CA SER A 38 -11.92 -19.79 -26.33
C SER A 38 -11.89 -19.42 -24.84
N LEU A 39 -12.86 -19.92 -24.06
CA LEU A 39 -12.93 -19.68 -22.62
C LEU A 39 -11.72 -20.27 -21.88
N ALA A 40 -11.30 -21.48 -22.25
CA ALA A 40 -10.12 -22.11 -21.68
C ALA A 40 -8.84 -21.32 -22.00
N ASN A 41 -8.71 -20.82 -23.22
CA ASN A 41 -7.57 -20.00 -23.63
C ASN A 41 -7.51 -18.68 -22.87
N ASP A 42 -8.63 -17.95 -22.75
CA ASP A 42 -8.70 -16.72 -21.97
C ASP A 42 -8.35 -16.94 -20.50
N SER A 43 -8.82 -18.07 -19.93
CA SER A 43 -8.47 -18.48 -18.58
C SER A 43 -6.97 -18.72 -18.43
N ASN A 44 -6.36 -19.42 -19.39
CA ASN A 44 -4.93 -19.72 -19.37
C ASN A 44 -4.07 -18.46 -19.49
N VAL A 45 -4.47 -17.48 -20.31
CA VAL A 45 -3.81 -16.18 -20.42
C VAL A 45 -3.84 -15.43 -19.09
N ARG A 46 -5.00 -15.37 -18.43
CA ARG A 46 -5.13 -14.74 -17.10
C ARG A 46 -4.23 -15.43 -16.06
N MET A 47 -4.30 -16.75 -15.99
CA MET A 47 -3.50 -17.54 -15.06
C MET A 47 -2.00 -17.36 -15.28
N SER A 48 -1.55 -17.28 -16.54
CA SER A 48 -0.15 -17.01 -16.88
C SER A 48 0.30 -15.63 -16.41
N LYS A 49 -0.55 -14.62 -16.55
CA LYS A 49 -0.29 -13.26 -16.05
C LYS A 49 -0.21 -13.23 -14.53
N ASP A 50 -1.16 -13.88 -13.84
CA ASP A 50 -1.17 -13.96 -12.38
C ASP A 50 0.08 -14.66 -11.85
N HIS A 51 0.48 -15.76 -12.47
CA HIS A 51 1.71 -16.46 -12.12
C HIS A 51 2.95 -15.58 -12.26
N ALA A 52 3.05 -14.78 -13.33
CA ALA A 52 4.14 -13.83 -13.51
C ALA A 52 4.16 -12.76 -12.39
N MET A 53 3.01 -12.16 -12.07
CA MET A 53 2.90 -11.16 -11.00
C MET A 53 3.24 -11.74 -9.61
N THR A 54 2.82 -12.99 -9.33
CA THR A 54 3.16 -13.69 -8.10
C THR A 54 4.66 -13.95 -8.01
N ASN A 55 5.30 -14.35 -9.11
CA ASN A 55 6.73 -14.59 -9.15
C ASN A 55 7.54 -13.30 -8.89
N ASP A 56 7.15 -12.19 -9.52
CA ASP A 56 7.78 -10.87 -9.29
C ASP A 56 7.62 -10.42 -7.83
N SER A 57 6.44 -10.66 -7.25
CA SER A 57 6.16 -10.39 -5.83
C SER A 57 7.02 -11.27 -4.92
N LEU A 58 7.22 -12.54 -5.26
CA LEU A 58 8.04 -13.48 -4.52
C LEU A 58 9.52 -13.08 -4.55
N VAL A 59 10.04 -12.64 -5.69
CA VAL A 59 11.41 -12.11 -5.81
C VAL A 59 11.59 -10.87 -4.93
N SER A 60 10.62 -9.95 -4.98
CA SER A 60 10.63 -8.74 -4.16
C SER A 60 10.61 -9.06 -2.67
N LEU A 61 9.77 -10.01 -2.25
CA LEU A 61 9.66 -10.47 -0.87
C LEU A 61 10.96 -11.14 -0.39
N LYS A 62 11.57 -11.98 -1.22
CA LYS A 62 12.84 -12.64 -0.90
C LYS A 62 13.95 -11.61 -0.68
N ASN A 63 14.02 -10.59 -1.53
CA ASN A 63 14.97 -9.49 -1.37
C ASN A 63 14.72 -8.68 -0.08
N ALA A 64 13.46 -8.39 0.24
CA ALA A 64 13.11 -7.71 1.50
C ALA A 64 13.49 -8.55 2.73
N HIS A 65 13.26 -9.86 2.67
CA HIS A 65 13.62 -10.80 3.73
C HIS A 65 15.13 -10.84 3.95
N SER A 66 15.94 -10.96 2.88
CA SER A 66 17.40 -10.93 3.00
C SER A 66 17.92 -9.63 3.63
N LYS A 67 17.38 -8.47 3.23
CA LYS A 67 17.74 -7.18 3.84
C LYS A 67 17.35 -7.10 5.32
N LEU A 68 16.20 -7.65 5.69
CA LEU A 68 15.75 -7.68 7.08
C LEU A 68 16.64 -8.59 7.93
N GLN A 69 17.01 -9.75 7.39
CA GLN A 69 17.91 -10.69 8.05
C GLN A 69 19.29 -10.05 8.31
N GLU A 70 19.87 -9.37 7.32
CA GLU A 70 21.14 -8.64 7.49
C GLU A 70 21.05 -7.58 8.60
N ARG A 71 19.97 -6.79 8.61
CA ARG A 71 19.73 -5.78 9.67
C ARG A 71 19.58 -6.42 11.05
N HIS A 72 18.93 -7.57 11.13
CA HIS A 72 18.74 -8.29 12.38
C HIS A 72 20.07 -8.79 12.93
N SER A 73 20.90 -9.44 12.10
CA SER A 73 22.24 -9.87 12.50
C SER A 73 23.10 -8.69 12.97
N ARG A 74 23.09 -7.57 12.24
CA ARG A 74 23.81 -6.36 12.64
C ARG A 74 23.33 -5.81 13.99
N LEU A 75 22.02 -5.83 14.23
CA LEU A 75 21.45 -5.37 15.50
C LEU A 75 21.86 -6.28 16.66
N GLU A 76 21.88 -7.60 16.42
CA GLU A 76 22.34 -8.59 17.40
C GLU A 76 23.80 -8.33 17.80
N ASP A 77 24.67 -8.04 16.84
CA ASP A 77 26.07 -7.68 17.11
C ASP A 77 26.21 -6.39 17.93
N ILE A 78 25.43 -5.35 17.57
CA ILE A 78 25.40 -4.09 18.32
C ILE A 78 24.94 -4.33 19.76
N TYR A 79 23.91 -5.15 19.95
CA TYR A 79 23.37 -5.47 21.27
C TYR A 79 24.41 -6.19 22.14
N LYS A 80 25.06 -7.22 21.61
CA LYS A 80 26.14 -7.94 22.33
C LYS A 80 27.28 -7.00 22.73
N ASN A 81 27.68 -6.09 21.84
CA ASN A 81 28.72 -5.09 22.15
C ASN A 81 28.28 -4.14 23.27
N LEU A 82 27.04 -3.65 23.21
CA LEU A 82 26.48 -2.78 24.22
C LEU A 82 26.39 -3.46 25.59
N GLU A 83 25.98 -4.72 25.63
CA GLU A 83 25.92 -5.52 26.85
C GLU A 83 27.30 -5.63 27.52
N VAL A 84 28.35 -5.94 26.74
CA VAL A 84 29.74 -5.99 27.24
C VAL A 84 30.21 -4.63 27.78
N ASN A 85 29.92 -3.54 27.05
CA ASN A 85 30.28 -2.20 27.49
C ASN A 85 29.57 -1.82 28.80
N TYR A 86 28.30 -2.18 28.93
CA TYR A 86 27.51 -1.93 30.13
C TYR A 86 28.08 -2.69 31.33
N SER A 87 28.35 -4.00 31.20
CA SER A 87 28.97 -4.80 32.26
C SER A 87 30.33 -4.23 32.68
N THR A 88 31.13 -3.79 31.72
CA THR A 88 32.45 -3.17 31.99
C THR A 88 32.30 -1.86 32.79
N LEU A 89 31.35 -1.00 32.40
CA LEU A 89 31.08 0.26 33.10
C LEU A 89 30.56 0.00 34.53
N TRP A 90 29.67 -0.98 34.67
CA TRP A 90 29.10 -1.38 35.95
C TRP A 90 30.19 -1.83 36.92
N GLU A 91 31.09 -2.73 36.51
CA GLU A 91 32.20 -3.20 37.35
C GLU A 91 33.17 -2.07 37.72
N LYS A 92 33.50 -1.17 36.77
CA LYS A 92 34.32 0.03 37.06
C LYS A 92 33.67 0.95 38.10
N THR A 93 32.37 1.17 37.99
CA THR A 93 31.65 2.03 38.94
C THR A 93 31.62 1.39 40.32
N LYS A 94 31.37 0.08 40.40
CA LYS A 94 31.41 -0.71 41.64
C LYS A 94 32.79 -0.67 42.32
N SER A 95 33.89 -0.73 41.57
CA SER A 95 35.24 -0.65 42.14
C SER A 95 35.58 0.74 42.69
N ASN A 96 35.07 1.81 42.08
CA ASN A 96 35.29 3.19 42.53
C ASN A 96 34.60 3.52 43.87
N PHE A 97 33.52 2.83 44.23
CA PHE A 97 32.87 2.96 45.54
C PHE A 97 33.61 2.26 46.69
N LYS A 98 34.63 1.43 46.38
CA LYS A 98 35.45 0.71 47.37
C LYS A 98 36.79 1.42 47.67
N ALA A 99 36.94 2.68 47.28
CA ALA A 99 38.01 3.53 47.79
C ALA A 99 37.66 3.96 49.22
N THR A 100 38.41 3.45 50.18
CA THR A 100 38.26 3.65 51.62
C THR A 100 38.04 5.13 51.96
N LEU A 101 36.89 5.47 52.54
CA LEU A 101 36.67 6.72 53.25
C LEU A 101 37.49 6.67 54.56
N ASP A 102 38.81 6.78 54.45
CA ASP A 102 39.65 7.01 55.61
C ASP A 102 39.37 8.42 56.11
N SER A 103 38.50 8.47 57.11
CA SER A 103 37.98 9.67 57.74
C SER A 103 39.02 10.22 58.70
N ASN A 104 40.14 10.70 58.17
CA ASN A 104 41.12 11.44 58.93
C ASN A 104 40.88 12.93 58.66
N ALA A 105 40.30 13.62 59.64
CA ALA A 105 40.14 15.07 59.63
C ALA A 105 41.50 15.72 59.37
N SER A 106 41.68 16.19 58.14
CA SER A 106 42.94 16.76 57.69
C SER A 106 42.96 18.25 58.03
N THR A 107 43.82 18.63 58.97
CA THR A 107 44.29 20.00 59.19
C THR A 107 45.29 20.45 58.11
N SER A 108 45.25 19.81 56.93
CA SER A 108 46.08 20.18 55.79
C SER A 108 45.65 21.54 55.25
N LYS A 109 46.56 22.50 55.38
CA LYS A 109 46.61 23.76 54.62
C LYS A 109 46.08 23.53 53.20
N GLY A 110 45.07 24.31 52.84
CA GLY A 110 44.21 24.10 51.66
C GLY A 110 44.98 23.81 50.38
N CYS A 111 44.46 22.85 49.61
CA CYS A 111 45.02 22.42 48.34
C CYS A 111 44.95 23.57 47.31
N LEU A 112 46.10 24.13 46.95
CA LEU A 112 46.27 25.18 45.92
C LEU A 112 45.75 24.79 44.52
N LYS A 113 45.36 23.53 44.30
CA LYS A 113 44.85 23.03 43.01
C LYS A 113 43.38 23.36 42.75
N TYR A 114 42.60 23.75 43.77
CA TYR A 114 41.15 23.96 43.66
C TYR A 114 40.70 25.42 43.88
N HIS A 115 41.62 26.37 43.95
CA HIS A 115 41.28 27.79 43.89
C HIS A 115 41.94 28.41 42.67
N ASN A 116 41.10 28.70 41.67
CA ASN A 116 41.20 29.75 40.65
C ASN A 116 40.22 29.48 39.47
N HIS A 117 39.02 28.94 39.73
CA HIS A 117 37.93 29.19 38.79
C HIS A 117 37.35 30.53 39.21
N ASP A 118 37.59 31.57 38.42
CA ASP A 118 36.94 32.84 38.65
C ASP A 118 35.44 32.61 38.52
N ILE A 119 34.73 32.72 39.64
CA ILE A 119 33.28 32.54 39.69
C ILE A 119 32.62 33.56 38.75
N ASN A 120 33.21 34.75 38.57
CA ASN A 120 32.73 35.74 37.62
C ASN A 120 32.92 35.30 36.16
N ASP A 121 33.98 34.57 35.82
CA ASP A 121 34.15 34.01 34.47
C ASP A 121 33.09 32.93 34.18
N CYS A 122 32.80 32.08 35.19
CA CYS A 122 31.72 31.10 35.09
C CYS A 122 30.35 31.77 34.91
N VAL A 123 30.06 32.81 35.70
CA VAL A 123 28.81 33.58 35.60
C VAL A 123 28.70 34.27 34.23
N THR A 124 29.80 34.84 33.73
CA THR A 124 29.83 35.51 32.42
C THR A 124 29.63 34.52 31.27
N ASN A 125 30.23 33.33 31.35
CA ASN A 125 30.05 32.29 30.35
C ASN A 125 28.63 31.71 30.36
N LEU A 126 28.00 31.59 31.54
CA LEU A 126 26.60 31.21 31.66
C LEU A 126 25.67 32.26 31.03
N ALA A 127 25.92 33.55 31.26
CA ALA A 127 25.15 34.63 30.64
C ALA A 127 25.26 34.61 29.11
N LYS A 128 26.46 34.39 28.56
CA LYS A 128 26.68 34.24 27.10
C LYS A 128 25.94 33.03 26.53
N LEU A 129 25.91 31.90 27.26
CA LEU A 129 25.19 30.71 26.84
C LEU A 129 23.68 30.96 26.82
N GLU A 130 23.14 31.66 27.82
CA GLU A 130 21.73 32.00 27.91
C GLU A 130 21.28 32.93 26.76
N GLU A 131 22.10 33.92 26.39
CA GLU A 131 21.82 34.76 25.22
C GLU A 131 21.85 33.95 23.91
N ALA A 132 22.81 33.03 23.76
CA ALA A 132 22.90 32.18 22.58
C ALA A 132 21.67 31.25 22.45
N ILE A 133 21.19 30.70 23.56
CA ILE A 133 19.96 29.89 23.60
C ILE A 133 18.76 30.73 23.17
N LYS A 134 18.56 31.92 23.75
CA LYS A 134 17.46 32.84 23.36
C LYS A 134 17.51 33.21 21.88
N ALA A 135 18.69 33.43 21.32
CA ALA A 135 18.86 33.71 19.89
C ALA A 135 18.47 32.51 19.01
N LYS A 136 18.83 31.29 19.41
CA LYS A 136 18.45 30.06 18.70
C LYS A 136 16.95 29.80 18.78
N ASP A 137 16.32 30.01 19.92
CA ASP A 137 14.87 29.87 20.09
C ASP A 137 14.10 30.86 19.20
N ALA A 138 14.57 32.10 19.08
CA ALA A 138 14.00 33.07 18.16
C ALA A 138 14.12 32.64 16.69
N GLN A 139 15.22 31.99 16.31
CA GLN A 139 15.39 31.42 14.96
C GLN A 139 14.43 30.24 14.72
N ILE A 140 14.29 29.34 15.69
CA ILE A 140 13.35 28.21 15.63
C ILE A 140 11.92 28.72 15.50
N TYR A 141 11.54 29.73 16.27
CA TYR A 141 10.22 30.37 16.18
C TYR A 141 9.96 30.94 14.77
N LYS A 142 10.93 31.65 14.18
CA LYS A 142 10.84 32.16 12.80
C LYS A 142 10.70 31.03 11.77
N LEU A 143 11.47 29.94 11.93
CA LEU A 143 11.38 28.75 11.08
C LEU A 143 10.00 28.09 11.19
N ASN A 144 9.49 27.92 12.40
CA ASN A 144 8.16 27.35 12.64
C ASN A 144 7.05 28.21 12.04
N MET A 145 7.18 29.54 12.07
CA MET A 145 6.26 30.44 11.37
C MET A 145 6.30 30.28 9.84
N LEU A 146 7.49 30.06 9.26
CA LEU A 146 7.64 29.81 7.82
C LEU A 146 7.10 28.43 7.41
N VAL A 147 7.33 27.40 8.22
CA VAL A 147 6.80 26.05 8.01
C VAL A 147 5.28 26.02 8.20
N GLY A 148 4.76 26.70 9.22
CA GLY A 148 3.32 26.86 9.47
C GLY A 148 2.58 27.58 8.35
N LYS A 149 3.22 28.58 7.71
CA LYS A 149 2.68 29.25 6.51
C LYS A 149 2.61 28.36 5.26
N ARG A 150 3.39 27.26 5.18
CA ARG A 150 3.27 26.28 4.08
C ARG A 150 2.06 25.33 4.25
N ASN A 151 1.46 25.28 5.43
CA ASN A 151 0.26 24.46 5.71
C ASN A 151 -1.06 25.23 5.54
N LEU A 152 -1.01 26.52 5.18
CA LEU A 152 -2.17 27.21 4.63
C LEU A 152 -2.23 26.84 3.14
N LYS A 153 -3.29 26.12 2.75
CA LYS A 153 -3.65 25.86 1.35
C LYS A 153 -3.35 27.11 0.51
N PRO A 154 -2.62 27.01 -0.60
CA PRO A 154 -2.64 28.09 -1.57
C PRO A 154 -4.10 28.26 -2.00
N LYS A 155 -4.64 29.47 -1.87
CA LYS A 155 -5.69 29.89 -2.81
C LYS A 155 -5.00 29.85 -4.18
N SER A 156 -5.23 28.76 -4.91
CA SER A 156 -4.65 28.59 -6.23
C SER A 156 -5.47 29.42 -7.21
N ASP A 157 -5.02 30.66 -7.44
CA ASP A 157 -5.33 31.40 -8.68
C ASP A 157 -4.39 30.96 -9.82
N PHE A 158 -3.82 29.75 -9.72
CA PHE A 158 -3.07 29.15 -10.82
C PHE A 158 -4.06 28.44 -11.74
N GLU A 159 -4.38 29.07 -12.87
CA GLU A 159 -4.96 28.39 -14.02
C GLU A 159 -4.05 27.20 -14.38
N SER A 160 -4.61 26.00 -14.33
CA SER A 160 -3.89 24.79 -14.69
C SER A 160 -3.52 24.84 -16.18
N HIS A 161 -2.24 24.61 -16.47
CA HIS A 161 -1.70 24.55 -17.81
C HIS A 161 -2.53 23.58 -18.69
N GLN A 162 -2.89 24.00 -19.91
CA GLN A 162 -3.82 23.28 -20.81
C GLN A 162 -3.42 21.81 -21.10
N ALA A 163 -2.15 21.47 -20.93
CA ALA A 163 -1.60 20.12 -21.04
C ALA A 163 -2.11 19.15 -19.94
N TYR A 164 -2.55 19.66 -18.79
CA TYR A 164 -3.14 18.84 -17.71
C TYR A 164 -4.65 18.64 -17.86
N ASN A 165 -5.32 19.42 -18.71
CA ASN A 165 -6.73 19.23 -19.05
C ASN A 165 -6.94 18.20 -20.17
N THR A 166 -5.89 17.88 -20.93
CA THR A 166 -5.91 16.92 -22.04
C THR A 166 -5.46 15.52 -21.64
N ALA A 167 -5.03 15.32 -20.38
CA ALA A 167 -4.97 14.00 -19.77
C ALA A 167 -6.41 13.51 -19.50
N GLN A 168 -7.12 13.22 -20.58
CA GLN A 168 -8.37 12.49 -20.59
C GLN A 168 -8.10 11.20 -19.83
N LYS A 169 -8.58 11.11 -18.58
CA LYS A 169 -8.53 9.89 -17.79
C LYS A 169 -9.11 8.78 -18.66
N PHE A 170 -8.34 7.71 -18.86
CA PHE A 170 -8.73 6.60 -19.71
C PHE A 170 -10.16 6.15 -19.40
N PRO A 171 -11.05 6.03 -20.41
CA PRO A 171 -12.45 5.63 -20.23
C PRO A 171 -12.67 4.31 -19.50
N SER A 172 -11.64 3.47 -19.36
CA SER A 172 -11.73 2.18 -18.68
C SER A 172 -11.69 2.27 -17.14
N ILE A 173 -11.46 3.45 -16.55
CA ILE A 173 -11.41 3.63 -15.08
C ILE A 173 -12.81 3.93 -14.49
N TYR A 174 -13.87 3.94 -15.32
CA TYR A 174 -15.25 4.21 -14.88
C TYR A 174 -16.02 2.98 -14.38
N ASP A 175 -15.44 1.77 -14.48
CA ASP A 175 -16.09 0.51 -14.06
C ASP A 175 -15.56 -0.02 -12.70
N GLY A 176 -15.00 0.87 -11.87
CA GLY A 176 -14.58 0.55 -10.50
C GLY A 176 -15.75 0.58 -9.51
N LEU A 177 -15.68 -0.28 -8.49
CA LEU A 177 -16.69 -0.44 -7.42
C LEU A 177 -17.25 0.91 -6.95
N GLY A 178 -18.50 1.16 -7.32
CA GLY A 178 -19.30 2.27 -6.84
C GLY A 178 -19.69 3.30 -7.88
N TYR A 179 -19.21 3.28 -9.13
CA TYR A 179 -19.66 4.21 -10.18
C TYR A 179 -20.76 3.60 -11.07
N THR A 180 -21.76 4.40 -11.45
CA THR A 180 -22.74 3.98 -12.47
C THR A 180 -22.13 4.10 -13.86
N ARG A 181 -22.24 3.02 -14.65
CA ARG A 181 -21.73 2.95 -16.02
C ARG A 181 -22.21 4.13 -16.86
N GLY A 182 -21.27 4.94 -17.35
CA GLY A 182 -21.55 6.07 -18.23
C GLY A 182 -21.74 7.44 -17.56
N ASN A 183 -21.57 7.57 -16.23
CA ASN A 183 -21.64 8.86 -15.54
C ASN A 183 -20.37 9.20 -14.75
N ASN A 184 -19.96 10.46 -14.83
CA ASN A 184 -18.66 10.96 -14.35
C ASN A 184 -18.60 11.11 -12.81
N ALA A 185 -19.74 11.02 -12.12
CA ALA A 185 -19.87 11.03 -10.66
C ALA A 185 -21.26 10.55 -10.22
N ASN A 186 -21.37 10.01 -9.00
CA ASN A 186 -22.64 9.68 -8.36
C ASN A 186 -23.36 10.87 -7.69
N GLY A 187 -22.89 12.10 -7.93
CA GLY A 187 -23.35 13.30 -7.24
C GLY A 187 -22.80 13.44 -5.81
N TYR A 188 -23.14 14.56 -5.17
CA TYR A 188 -22.75 14.90 -3.80
C TYR A 188 -23.98 15.27 -2.97
N LYS A 189 -23.97 14.93 -1.68
CA LYS A 189 -24.97 15.36 -0.69
C LYS A 189 -24.30 16.21 0.38
N ILE A 190 -24.92 17.33 0.74
CA ILE A 190 -24.47 18.14 1.86
C ILE A 190 -25.03 17.54 3.15
N VAL A 191 -24.15 17.14 4.06
CA VAL A 191 -24.50 16.71 5.42
C VAL A 191 -23.70 17.58 6.39
N ASN A 192 -24.39 18.28 7.29
CA ASN A 192 -23.80 19.21 8.25
C ASN A 192 -22.84 20.23 7.61
N GLY A 193 -23.27 20.83 6.48
CA GLY A 193 -22.49 21.85 5.76
C GLY A 193 -21.27 21.33 5.01
N LYS A 194 -20.99 20.02 5.03
CA LYS A 194 -19.90 19.39 4.27
C LYS A 194 -20.46 18.60 3.10
N SER A 195 -19.88 18.81 1.91
CA SER A 195 -20.20 18.06 0.70
C SER A 195 -19.57 16.66 0.79
N ILE A 196 -20.42 15.62 0.79
CA ILE A 196 -20.02 14.21 0.87
C ILE A 196 -20.44 13.52 -0.43
N PRO A 197 -19.55 12.75 -1.09
CA PRO A 197 -19.90 11.99 -2.29
C PRO A 197 -21.00 10.97 -1.97
N LEU A 198 -22.02 10.90 -2.83
CA LEU A 198 -23.08 9.92 -2.74
C LEU A 198 -22.56 8.56 -3.21
N TRP A 199 -22.35 7.64 -2.27
CA TRP A 199 -22.08 6.25 -2.61
C TRP A 199 -23.41 5.52 -2.69
N LYS A 200 -23.91 5.25 -3.91
CA LYS A 200 -24.93 4.22 -4.05
C LYS A 200 -24.23 2.90 -3.79
N LYS A 201 -24.52 2.28 -2.65
CA LYS A 201 -24.01 0.94 -2.33
C LYS A 201 -24.45 0.03 -3.47
N GLY A 202 -23.50 -0.45 -4.27
CA GLY A 202 -23.77 -1.49 -5.25
C GLY A 202 -24.28 -2.74 -4.53
N ALA A 203 -24.99 -3.61 -5.25
CA ALA A 203 -25.45 -4.89 -4.73
C ALA A 203 -24.28 -5.60 -4.03
N ASN A 204 -24.51 -6.11 -2.82
CA ASN A 204 -23.42 -6.71 -2.07
C ASN A 204 -22.97 -8.01 -2.76
N LEU A 205 -21.71 -8.40 -2.58
CA LEU A 205 -21.14 -9.57 -3.26
C LEU A 205 -21.94 -10.86 -2.97
N GLY A 206 -22.53 -10.98 -1.78
CA GLY A 206 -23.41 -12.08 -1.42
C GLY A 206 -24.70 -12.09 -2.23
N ASP A 207 -25.33 -10.94 -2.44
CA ASP A 207 -26.55 -10.81 -3.26
C ASP A 207 -26.25 -11.17 -4.72
N LEU A 208 -25.10 -10.72 -5.25
CA LEU A 208 -24.67 -11.02 -6.62
C LEU A 208 -24.33 -12.50 -6.83
N MET A 209 -23.67 -13.14 -5.85
CA MET A 209 -23.42 -14.57 -5.86
C MET A 209 -24.74 -15.35 -5.82
N THR A 210 -25.68 -14.92 -4.97
CA THR A 210 -26.99 -15.55 -4.85
C THR A 210 -27.80 -15.40 -6.15
N MET A 211 -27.75 -14.23 -6.81
CA MET A 211 -28.37 -14.03 -8.14
C MET A 211 -27.75 -14.90 -9.23
N ALA A 212 -26.43 -14.99 -9.28
CA ALA A 212 -25.71 -15.79 -10.29
C ALA A 212 -26.04 -17.28 -10.16
N HIS A 213 -26.31 -17.74 -8.94
CA HIS A 213 -26.66 -19.14 -8.69
C HIS A 213 -28.16 -19.43 -8.75
N HIS A 214 -29.05 -18.43 -8.60
CA HIS A 214 -30.50 -18.68 -8.44
C HIS A 214 -31.40 -18.00 -9.48
N GLY A 215 -30.86 -17.24 -10.44
CA GLY A 215 -31.61 -16.81 -11.63
C GLY A 215 -32.79 -15.86 -11.37
N THR A 216 -32.86 -15.20 -10.21
CA THR A 216 -34.00 -14.34 -9.86
C THR A 216 -33.72 -12.88 -10.20
N LYS A 217 -34.56 -12.30 -11.08
CA LYS A 217 -34.54 -10.88 -11.47
C LYS A 217 -35.17 -10.00 -10.38
N MET A 218 -34.54 -8.86 -10.06
CA MET A 218 -35.21 -7.78 -9.31
C MET A 218 -35.83 -6.78 -10.28
N SER A 219 -37.10 -6.42 -10.05
CA SER A 219 -37.70 -5.21 -10.59
C SER A 219 -37.01 -3.99 -9.99
N VAL A 220 -36.69 -3.02 -10.83
CA VAL A 220 -36.11 -1.75 -10.42
C VAL A 220 -37.25 -0.73 -10.36
N ASP A 221 -37.57 -0.26 -9.14
CA ASP A 221 -38.20 1.04 -8.91
C ASP A 221 -37.10 2.09 -8.65
#